data_AF-A0A7W1Q679-F1
#
_entry.id   AF-A0A7W1Q679-F1
#
_cell.length_a   1.000
_cell.length_b   1.000
_cell.length_c   1.000
_cell.angle_alpha   90.00
_cell.angle_beta   90.00
_cell.angle_gamma   90.00
#
_symmetry.space_group_name_H-M   'P 1'
#
loop_
_entity.id
_entity.type
_entity.pdbx_description
1 polymer ?
#
loop_
_entity_poly.entity_id
_entity_poly.type
_entity_poly.pdbx_seq_one_letter_code
_entity_poly.pdbx_strand_id
1 'polypeptide(L)'
;ERGARLLGANCPGLISPGQSKVGIIPGRICTPGPVGLVSRSGTLTYEVVYQMTRAKIGQTTCVGIGGDPINGTNFIDCLVAFEKDPATEAVVMIGEIGGIDEQEAARFVKEKMKKPVVGFIAGQTAPPGRRMGHAGAIISGSAGTAAEKMQAFEENGVGVAKRPIDVVDLLKSAMR
;
A
#
# COMPACT_ATOMS: atom_id res chain seq x y z
N GLU A 1 -5.93 -13.99 20.71
CA GLU A 1 -6.75 -14.74 21.69
C GLU A 1 -8.18 -15.04 21.22
N ARG A 2 -8.90 -14.13 20.54
CA ARG A 2 -10.29 -14.38 20.07
C ARG A 2 -10.47 -14.50 18.55
N GLY A 3 -9.39 -14.59 17.78
CA GLY A 3 -9.45 -14.69 16.31
C GLY A 3 -9.95 -13.44 15.58
N ALA A 4 -10.20 -12.33 16.27
CA ALA A 4 -10.58 -11.07 15.66
C ALA A 4 -9.39 -10.41 14.95
N ARG A 5 -9.63 -9.85 13.77
CA ARG A 5 -8.68 -8.98 13.07
C ARG A 5 -9.07 -7.52 13.26
N LEU A 6 -8.10 -6.69 13.60
CA LEU A 6 -8.26 -5.24 13.69
C LEU A 6 -7.77 -4.60 12.38
N LEU A 7 -8.37 -3.49 11.95
CA LEU A 7 -7.82 -2.63 10.89
C LEU A 7 -7.56 -1.25 11.49
N GLY A 8 -6.37 -0.69 11.26
CA GLY A 8 -5.91 0.52 11.93
C GLY A 8 -5.16 0.24 13.23
N ALA A 9 -5.03 1.18 14.16
CA ALA A 9 -5.72 2.49 14.25
C ALA A 9 -5.24 3.53 13.22
N ASN A 10 -5.70 4.79 13.33
CA ASN A 10 -5.29 5.90 12.46
C ASN A 10 -5.33 5.56 10.96
N CYS A 11 -6.45 5.01 10.50
CA CYS A 11 -6.60 4.53 9.14
C CYS A 11 -7.90 5.05 8.50
N PRO A 12 -7.94 5.18 7.16
CA PRO A 12 -9.16 5.57 6.46
C PRO A 12 -10.18 4.42 6.36
N GLY A 13 -9.84 3.21 6.80
CA GLY A 13 -10.65 2.00 6.68
C GLY A 13 -10.44 1.28 5.34
N LEU A 14 -11.48 0.65 4.81
CA LEU A 14 -11.43 -0.11 3.56
C LEU A 14 -12.68 0.12 2.69
N ILE A 15 -12.52 -0.10 1.39
CA ILE A 15 -13.63 -0.08 0.42
C ILE A 15 -13.43 -1.15 -0.64
N SER A 16 -14.48 -1.94 -0.88
CA SER A 16 -14.62 -2.80 -2.06
C SER A 16 -15.63 -2.13 -2.99
N PRO A 17 -15.20 -1.52 -4.11
CA PRO A 17 -16.06 -0.65 -4.93
C PRO A 17 -17.32 -1.37 -5.41
N GLY A 18 -18.47 -0.72 -5.28
CA GLY A 18 -19.77 -1.29 -5.65
C GLY A 18 -20.32 -2.35 -4.68
N GLN A 19 -19.59 -2.71 -3.63
CA GLN A 19 -20.00 -3.72 -2.65
C GLN A 19 -20.20 -3.12 -1.25
N SER A 20 -19.12 -2.66 -0.61
CA SER A 20 -19.18 -2.16 0.76
C SER A 20 -18.04 -1.19 1.07
N LYS A 21 -18.26 -0.35 2.09
CA LYS A 21 -17.27 0.60 2.61
C LYS A 21 -17.36 0.66 4.12
N VAL A 22 -16.20 0.57 4.77
CA VAL A 22 -16.05 0.85 6.21
C VAL A 22 -14.98 1.91 6.36
N GLY A 23 -15.34 3.07 6.91
CA GLY A 23 -14.43 4.21 7.08
C GLY A 23 -14.69 5.35 6.07
N ILE A 24 -13.64 6.12 5.80
CA ILE A 24 -13.70 7.46 5.18
C ILE A 24 -13.07 7.53 3.78
N ILE A 25 -12.70 6.41 3.16
CA ILE A 25 -12.27 6.40 1.75
C ILE A 25 -13.41 6.94 0.86
N PRO A 26 -13.18 7.97 0.03
CA PRO A 26 -14.25 8.56 -0.77
C PRO A 26 -14.69 7.62 -1.90
N GLY A 27 -15.86 6.98 -1.78
CA GLY A 27 -16.32 6.00 -2.76
C GLY A 27 -16.48 6.51 -4.20
N ARG A 28 -16.68 7.82 -4.39
CA ARG A 28 -16.84 8.44 -5.73
C ARG A 28 -15.59 8.37 -6.62
N ILE A 29 -14.41 8.17 -6.04
CA ILE A 29 -13.17 8.03 -6.82
C ILE A 29 -12.80 6.57 -7.07
N CYS A 30 -13.54 5.62 -6.47
CA CYS A 30 -13.26 4.20 -6.59
C CYS A 30 -14.18 3.57 -7.63
N THR A 31 -13.63 2.70 -8.47
CA THR A 31 -14.39 1.98 -9.50
C THR A 31 -14.02 0.50 -9.45
N PRO A 32 -14.96 -0.45 -9.63
CA PRO A 32 -14.62 -1.88 -9.64
C PRO A 32 -13.56 -2.19 -10.71
N GLY A 33 -12.61 -3.07 -10.37
CA GLY A 33 -11.58 -3.54 -11.29
C GLY A 33 -10.61 -4.50 -10.62
N PRO A 34 -9.51 -4.88 -11.29
CA PRO A 34 -8.73 -6.05 -10.91
C PRO A 34 -7.56 -5.75 -9.94
N VAL A 35 -7.43 -4.53 -9.42
CA VAL A 35 -6.25 -4.15 -8.63
C VAL A 35 -6.56 -4.07 -7.14
N GLY A 36 -5.86 -4.85 -6.33
CA GLY A 36 -5.84 -4.69 -4.88
C GLY A 36 -4.95 -3.52 -4.46
N LEU A 37 -5.31 -2.80 -3.40
CA LEU A 37 -4.48 -1.70 -2.88
C LEU A 37 -4.38 -1.76 -1.37
N VAL A 38 -3.16 -1.63 -0.84
CA VAL A 38 -2.89 -1.50 0.60
C VAL A 38 -2.00 -0.28 0.88
N SER A 39 -2.33 0.52 1.90
CA SER A 39 -1.61 1.75 2.22
C SER A 39 -1.60 2.12 3.70
N ARG A 40 -0.50 2.74 4.17
CA ARG A 40 -0.47 3.43 5.47
C ARG A 40 -1.21 4.78 5.45
N SER A 41 -1.23 5.47 4.30
CA SER A 41 -1.68 6.86 4.20
C SER A 41 -3.06 7.01 3.55
N GLY A 42 -3.95 7.76 4.20
CA GLY A 42 -5.30 8.03 3.70
C GLY A 42 -5.31 8.87 2.42
N THR A 43 -4.84 10.11 2.46
CA THR A 43 -4.91 11.01 1.31
C THR A 43 -4.10 10.54 0.11
N LEU A 44 -2.98 9.87 0.35
CA LEU A 44 -2.18 9.28 -0.72
C LEU A 44 -2.86 8.07 -1.36
N THR A 45 -3.61 7.28 -0.57
CA THR A 45 -4.52 6.26 -1.13
C THR A 45 -5.50 6.90 -2.10
N TYR A 46 -6.10 8.04 -1.72
CA TYR A 46 -7.11 8.70 -2.55
C TYR A 46 -6.51 9.21 -3.86
N GLU A 47 -5.32 9.79 -3.81
CA GLU A 47 -4.61 10.25 -4.99
C GLU A 47 -4.32 9.09 -5.95
N VAL A 48 -3.73 8.00 -5.47
CA VAL A 48 -3.38 6.86 -6.32
C VAL A 48 -4.64 6.19 -6.89
N VAL A 49 -5.68 5.99 -6.08
CA VAL A 49 -6.98 5.47 -6.55
C VAL A 49 -7.57 6.37 -7.63
N TYR A 50 -7.57 7.68 -7.42
CA TYR A 50 -8.09 8.64 -8.40
C TYR A 50 -7.33 8.57 -9.73
N GLN A 51 -6.00 8.49 -9.69
CA GLN A 51 -5.20 8.37 -10.92
C GLN A 51 -5.44 7.03 -11.64
N MET A 52 -5.54 5.92 -10.90
CA MET A 52 -5.89 4.61 -11.46
C MET A 52 -7.26 4.64 -12.13
N THR A 53 -8.29 5.16 -11.44
CA THR A 53 -9.65 5.24 -11.97
C THR A 53 -9.72 6.13 -13.21
N ARG A 54 -9.01 7.27 -13.24
CA ARG A 54 -8.89 8.10 -14.46
C ARG A 54 -8.23 7.37 -15.62
N ALA A 55 -7.31 6.46 -15.33
CA ALA A 55 -6.67 5.59 -16.29
C ALA A 55 -7.50 4.34 -16.64
N LYS A 56 -8.76 4.24 -16.17
CA LYS A 56 -9.67 3.11 -16.32
C LYS A 56 -9.16 1.81 -15.67
N ILE A 57 -8.35 1.94 -14.63
CA ILE A 57 -7.90 0.82 -13.79
C ILE A 57 -8.66 0.89 -12.48
N GLY A 58 -9.64 0.00 -12.31
CA GLY A 58 -10.43 -0.10 -11.08
C GLY A 58 -9.76 -0.96 -10.01
N GLN A 59 -10.38 -1.01 -8.84
CA GLN A 59 -9.88 -1.71 -7.67
C GLN A 59 -10.81 -2.85 -7.24
N THR A 60 -10.23 -3.93 -6.72
CA THR A 60 -10.99 -5.01 -6.06
C THR A 60 -11.36 -4.54 -4.66
N THR A 61 -10.35 -4.22 -3.86
CA THR A 61 -10.47 -3.64 -2.53
C THR A 61 -9.29 -2.71 -2.25
N CYS A 62 -9.57 -1.53 -1.69
CA CYS A 62 -8.56 -0.63 -1.13
C CYS A 62 -8.58 -0.74 0.39
N VAL A 63 -7.43 -0.96 1.01
CA VAL A 63 -7.26 -1.12 2.46
C VAL A 63 -6.26 -0.10 2.98
N GLY A 64 -6.73 0.83 3.80
CA GLY A 64 -5.85 1.67 4.60
C GLY A 64 -5.53 0.97 5.91
N ILE A 65 -4.28 0.54 6.12
CA ILE A 65 -3.83 -0.17 7.34
C ILE A 65 -3.45 0.78 8.47
N GLY A 66 -3.27 2.07 8.15
CA GLY A 66 -2.99 3.14 9.11
C GLY A 66 -1.50 3.46 9.28
N GLY A 67 -1.23 4.66 9.81
CA GLY A 67 0.13 5.20 9.96
C GLY A 67 0.74 5.01 11.36
N ASP A 68 0.02 4.38 12.28
CA ASP A 68 0.52 4.15 13.64
C ASP A 68 1.52 2.98 13.67
N PRO A 69 2.51 3.00 14.58
CA PRO A 69 3.55 1.97 14.65
C PRO A 69 3.03 0.62 15.14
N ILE A 70 1.89 0.62 15.85
CA ILE A 70 1.18 -0.59 16.26
C ILE A 70 -0.15 -0.58 15.52
N ASN A 71 -0.27 -1.47 14.52
CA ASN A 71 -1.49 -1.70 13.77
C ASN A 71 -1.97 -3.15 13.93
N GLY A 72 -3.22 -3.39 13.56
CA GLY A 72 -3.78 -4.74 13.47
C GLY A 72 -3.34 -5.44 12.18
N THR A 73 -4.20 -5.37 11.17
CA THR A 73 -3.95 -5.90 9.83
C THR A 73 -2.83 -5.11 9.17
N ASN A 74 -1.78 -5.81 8.75
CA ASN A 74 -0.59 -5.21 8.16
C ASN A 74 -0.50 -5.45 6.63
N PHE A 75 0.63 -5.09 6.03
CA PHE A 75 0.88 -5.30 4.60
C PHE A 75 0.79 -6.79 4.21
N ILE A 76 1.50 -7.67 4.93
CA ILE A 76 1.56 -9.10 4.61
C ILE A 76 0.17 -9.73 4.70
N ASP A 77 -0.62 -9.37 5.71
CA ASP A 77 -1.99 -9.85 5.84
C ASP A 77 -2.87 -9.47 4.64
N CYS A 78 -2.69 -8.27 4.11
CA CYS A 78 -3.39 -7.81 2.90
C CYS A 78 -2.87 -8.53 1.66
N LEU A 79 -1.55 -8.69 1.52
CA LEU A 79 -0.93 -9.40 0.40
C LEU A 79 -1.38 -10.86 0.33
N VAL A 80 -1.47 -11.56 1.47
CA VAL A 80 -2.04 -12.92 1.56
C VAL A 80 -3.48 -12.95 1.09
N ALA A 81 -4.30 -11.95 1.46
CA ALA A 81 -5.69 -11.88 1.03
C ALA A 81 -5.80 -11.61 -0.48
N PHE A 82 -5.02 -10.66 -1.00
CA PHE A 82 -4.99 -10.33 -2.43
C PHE A 82 -4.47 -11.47 -3.30
N GLU A 83 -3.43 -12.20 -2.87
CA GLU A 83 -2.93 -13.38 -3.59
C GLU A 83 -4.03 -14.46 -3.70
N LYS A 84 -4.85 -14.64 -2.66
CA LYS A 84 -5.94 -15.62 -2.64
C LYS A 84 -7.20 -15.18 -3.39
N ASP A 85 -7.40 -13.87 -3.58
CA ASP A 85 -8.59 -13.34 -4.24
C ASP A 85 -8.51 -13.51 -5.77
N PRO A 86 -9.34 -14.37 -6.40
CA PRO A 86 -9.27 -14.59 -7.85
C PRO A 86 -9.64 -13.36 -8.68
N ALA A 87 -10.33 -12.36 -8.10
CA ALA A 87 -10.65 -11.11 -8.81
C ALA A 87 -9.46 -10.13 -8.83
N THR A 88 -8.47 -10.31 -7.95
CA THR A 88 -7.27 -9.47 -7.92
C THR A 88 -6.23 -10.02 -8.87
N GLU A 89 -5.77 -9.22 -9.83
CA GLU A 89 -4.73 -9.55 -10.81
C GLU A 89 -3.40 -8.85 -10.53
N ALA A 90 -3.41 -7.70 -9.86
CA ALA A 90 -2.22 -6.96 -9.45
C ALA A 90 -2.45 -6.25 -8.11
N VAL A 91 -1.36 -5.90 -7.41
CA VAL A 91 -1.44 -5.20 -6.11
C VAL A 91 -0.61 -3.93 -6.11
N VAL A 92 -1.16 -2.87 -5.51
CA VAL A 92 -0.44 -1.62 -5.20
C VAL A 92 -0.15 -1.57 -3.69
N MET A 93 1.12 -1.35 -3.35
CA MET A 93 1.57 -1.07 -1.99
C MET A 93 2.01 0.38 -1.83
N ILE A 94 1.42 1.10 -0.88
CA ILE A 94 1.80 2.48 -0.57
C ILE A 94 2.33 2.54 0.86
N GLY A 95 3.65 2.58 0.97
CA GLY A 95 4.38 2.69 2.24
C GLY A 95 4.78 4.13 2.57
N GLU A 96 5.45 4.27 3.71
CA GLU A 96 6.05 5.53 4.16
C GLU A 96 7.38 5.26 4.87
N ILE A 97 8.13 6.29 5.26
CA ILE A 97 9.33 6.14 6.10
C ILE A 97 9.01 5.60 7.51
N GLY A 98 10.00 5.00 8.17
CA GLY A 98 9.90 4.53 9.56
C GLY A 98 9.46 3.07 9.68
N GLY A 99 10.10 2.31 10.58
CA GLY A 99 9.91 0.85 10.67
C GLY A 99 10.43 0.09 9.44
N ILE A 100 10.19 -1.23 9.42
CA ILE A 100 10.72 -2.15 8.40
C ILE A 100 9.62 -2.96 7.68
N ASP A 101 8.35 -2.70 7.98
CA ASP A 101 7.19 -3.48 7.51
C ASP A 101 7.16 -3.60 5.98
N GLU A 102 7.52 -2.54 5.25
CA GLU A 102 7.60 -2.54 3.79
C GLU A 102 8.70 -3.49 3.29
N GLN A 103 9.86 -3.54 3.95
CA GLN A 103 10.96 -4.42 3.56
C GLN A 103 10.60 -5.89 3.81
N GLU A 104 9.91 -6.16 4.92
CA GLU A 104 9.35 -7.49 5.22
C GLU A 104 8.29 -7.89 4.21
N ALA A 105 7.38 -6.99 3.87
CA ALA A 105 6.36 -7.22 2.86
C ALA A 105 6.97 -7.44 1.47
N ALA A 106 8.04 -6.72 1.11
CA ALA A 106 8.76 -6.94 -0.14
C ALA A 106 9.38 -8.36 -0.20
N ARG A 107 10.05 -8.80 0.88
CA ARG A 107 10.54 -10.19 0.97
C ARG A 107 9.41 -11.21 0.82
N PHE A 108 8.27 -10.95 1.47
CA PHE A 108 7.10 -11.80 1.32
C PHE A 108 6.59 -11.86 -0.13
N VAL A 109 6.57 -10.73 -0.85
CA VAL A 109 6.17 -10.70 -2.27
C VAL A 109 7.05 -11.66 -3.08
N LYS A 110 8.39 -11.55 -2.94
CA LYS A 110 9.33 -12.43 -3.66
C LYS A 110 9.12 -13.91 -3.36
N GLU A 111 8.85 -14.24 -2.10
CA GLU A 111 8.76 -15.64 -1.64
C GLU A 111 7.41 -16.30 -1.91
N LYS A 112 6.31 -15.52 -1.89
CA LYS A 112 4.95 -16.06 -1.75
C LYS A 112 3.95 -15.54 -2.75
N MET A 113 4.21 -14.43 -3.44
CA MET A 113 3.27 -13.88 -4.40
C MET A 113 3.59 -14.26 -5.83
N LYS A 114 2.54 -14.52 -6.60
CA LYS A 114 2.62 -14.71 -8.05
C LYS A 114 2.08 -13.49 -8.79
N LYS A 115 1.15 -12.76 -8.18
CA LYS A 115 0.56 -11.57 -8.77
C LYS A 115 1.59 -10.42 -8.74
N PRO A 116 1.70 -9.63 -9.82
CA PRO A 116 2.58 -8.47 -9.83
C PRO A 116 2.22 -7.49 -8.72
N VAL A 117 3.26 -6.96 -8.07
CA VAL A 117 3.14 -5.92 -7.05
C VAL A 117 3.95 -4.71 -7.48
N VAL A 118 3.33 -3.54 -7.40
CA VAL A 118 4.00 -2.24 -7.57
C VAL A 118 3.80 -1.42 -6.32
N GLY A 119 4.66 -0.44 -6.08
CA GLY A 119 4.51 0.39 -4.90
C GLY A 119 5.18 1.74 -4.95
N PHE A 120 4.86 2.53 -3.94
CA PHE A 120 5.38 3.88 -3.74
C PHE A 120 5.72 4.04 -2.25
N ILE A 121 6.86 4.67 -1.97
CA ILE A 121 7.27 5.02 -0.60
C ILE A 121 7.19 6.54 -0.43
N ALA A 122 6.34 6.98 0.50
CA ALA A 122 6.25 8.39 0.89
C ALA A 122 7.44 8.80 1.78
N GLY A 123 7.74 10.11 1.82
CA GLY A 123 8.80 10.66 2.68
C GLY A 123 10.22 10.58 2.09
N GLN A 124 10.36 10.45 0.77
CA GLN A 124 11.65 10.38 0.06
C GLN A 124 12.58 11.58 0.32
N THR A 125 12.02 12.74 0.68
CA THR A 125 12.76 13.98 0.97
C THR A 125 12.74 14.35 2.46
N ALA A 126 12.32 13.43 3.34
CA ALA A 126 12.23 13.71 4.76
C ALA A 126 13.63 13.88 5.39
N PRO A 127 13.84 14.91 6.22
CA PRO A 127 15.12 15.08 6.91
C PRO A 127 15.28 14.01 8.01
N PRO A 128 16.52 13.57 8.30
CA PRO A 128 16.79 12.61 9.39
C PRO A 128 16.28 13.11 10.75
N GLY A 129 15.80 12.18 11.60
CA GLY A 129 15.38 12.49 12.98
C GLY A 129 14.10 13.31 13.12
N ARG A 130 13.39 13.62 12.02
CA ARG A 130 12.13 14.35 12.06
C ARG A 130 10.94 13.41 11.91
N ARG A 131 9.98 13.53 12.83
CA ARG A 131 8.67 12.86 12.69
C ARG A 131 7.81 13.60 11.67
N MET A 132 7.24 12.85 10.73
CA MET A 132 6.42 13.37 9.62
C MET A 132 4.95 13.01 9.82
N GLY A 133 4.18 13.86 10.50
CA GLY A 133 2.72 13.71 10.61
C GLY A 133 2.26 12.46 11.37
N HIS A 134 2.25 11.30 10.70
CA HIS A 134 1.93 10.00 11.31
C HIS A 134 2.90 9.63 12.43
N ALA A 135 2.38 8.91 13.43
CA ALA A 135 3.17 8.49 14.59
C ALA A 135 4.31 7.53 14.21
N GLY A 136 4.08 6.65 13.22
CA GLY A 136 5.08 5.71 12.72
C GLY A 136 6.10 6.31 11.76
N ALA A 137 5.84 7.51 11.22
CA ALA A 137 6.69 8.16 10.22
C ALA A 137 7.87 8.90 10.86
N ILE A 138 8.72 8.16 11.57
CA ILE A 138 9.98 8.64 12.16
C ILE A 138 11.12 7.72 11.75
N ILE A 139 12.20 8.32 11.26
CA ILE A 139 13.43 7.59 10.94
C ILE A 139 14.25 7.51 12.24
N SER A 140 14.30 6.33 12.85
CA SER A 140 15.11 6.05 14.04
C SER A 140 16.41 5.35 13.64
N GLY A 141 17.54 6.07 13.74
CA GLY A 141 18.84 5.55 13.33
C GLY A 141 19.00 5.49 11.81
N SER A 142 19.73 4.50 11.31
CA SER A 142 20.00 4.32 9.88
C SER A 142 18.93 3.54 9.13
N ALA A 143 18.02 2.86 9.83
CA ALA A 143 17.04 1.96 9.23
C ALA A 143 15.67 2.62 9.01
N GLY A 144 14.98 2.22 7.93
CA GLY A 144 13.62 2.65 7.63
C GLY A 144 13.56 3.93 6.80
N THR A 145 14.66 4.28 6.14
CA THR A 145 14.68 5.38 5.17
C THR A 145 13.87 5.01 3.92
N ALA A 146 13.37 6.01 3.20
CA ALA A 146 12.66 5.75 1.95
C ALA A 146 13.55 5.04 0.92
N ALA A 147 14.83 5.41 0.87
CA ALA A 147 15.80 4.82 -0.05
C ALA A 147 16.00 3.32 0.20
N GLU A 148 16.19 2.90 1.46
CA GLU A 148 16.33 1.47 1.80
C GLU A 148 15.06 0.68 1.50
N LYS A 149 13.88 1.28 1.73
CA LYS A 149 12.59 0.63 1.42
C LYS A 149 12.38 0.48 -0.08
N MET A 150 12.72 1.50 -0.86
CA MET A 150 12.67 1.45 -2.33
C MET A 150 13.66 0.42 -2.87
N GLN A 151 14.89 0.37 -2.34
CA GLN A 151 15.86 -0.66 -2.71
C GLN A 151 15.34 -2.07 -2.40
N ALA A 152 14.75 -2.28 -1.20
CA ALA A 152 14.16 -3.56 -0.85
C ALA A 152 12.99 -3.95 -1.77
N PHE A 153 12.20 -2.97 -2.23
CA PHE A 153 11.15 -3.24 -3.23
C PHE A 153 11.77 -3.75 -4.54
N GLU A 154 12.76 -3.04 -5.08
CA GLU A 154 13.43 -3.41 -6.33
C GLU A 154 14.09 -4.81 -6.25
N GLU A 155 14.82 -5.09 -5.18
CA GLU A 155 15.52 -6.38 -4.95
C GLU A 155 14.55 -7.58 -4.82
N ASN A 156 13.29 -7.30 -4.51
CA ASN A 156 12.24 -8.30 -4.32
C ASN A 156 11.17 -8.29 -5.40
N GLY A 157 11.42 -7.62 -6.54
CA GLY A 157 10.54 -7.66 -7.71
C GLY A 157 9.28 -6.80 -7.58
N VAL A 158 9.23 -5.88 -6.62
CA VAL A 158 8.16 -4.89 -6.50
C VAL A 158 8.53 -3.68 -7.37
N GLY A 159 7.70 -3.34 -8.35
CA GLY A 159 7.95 -2.16 -9.20
C GLY A 159 7.85 -0.86 -8.38
N VAL A 160 8.86 0.01 -8.43
CA VAL A 160 8.92 1.21 -7.56
C VAL A 160 8.59 2.49 -8.32
N ALA A 161 7.49 3.13 -7.94
CA ALA A 161 7.09 4.43 -8.45
C ALA A 161 7.92 5.54 -7.79
N LYS A 162 8.46 6.46 -8.60
CA LYS A 162 9.15 7.65 -8.10
C LYS A 162 8.18 8.73 -7.63
N ARG A 163 7.05 8.86 -8.32
CA ARG A 163 5.95 9.76 -8.00
C ARG A 163 4.64 8.97 -7.91
N PRO A 164 3.64 9.43 -7.14
CA PRO A 164 2.35 8.73 -7.03
C PRO A 164 1.68 8.46 -8.39
N ILE A 165 1.82 9.39 -9.35
CA ILE A 165 1.28 9.24 -10.71
C ILE A 165 1.92 8.08 -11.49
N ASP A 166 3.18 7.75 -11.21
CA ASP A 166 3.93 6.73 -11.96
C ASP A 166 3.43 5.30 -11.64
N VAL A 167 2.64 5.13 -10.57
CA VAL A 167 1.99 3.84 -10.22
C VAL A 167 1.14 3.30 -11.38
N VAL A 168 0.45 4.19 -12.10
CA VAL A 168 -0.42 3.80 -13.21
C VAL A 168 0.39 3.14 -14.34
N ASP A 169 1.54 3.71 -14.68
CA ASP A 169 2.36 3.20 -15.78
C ASP A 169 3.05 1.89 -15.41
N LEU A 170 3.44 1.74 -14.14
CA LEU A 170 3.97 0.47 -13.62
C LEU A 170 2.91 -0.63 -13.63
N LEU A 171 1.68 -0.35 -13.20
CA LEU A 171 0.57 -1.31 -13.28
C LEU A 171 0.31 -1.76 -14.72
N LYS A 172 0.21 -0.81 -15.65
CA LYS A 172 0.02 -1.12 -17.08
C LYS A 172 1.14 -1.97 -17.64
N SER A 173 2.37 -1.80 -17.17
CA SER A 173 3.52 -2.60 -17.61
C SER A 173 3.50 -3.99 -17.01
N ALA A 174 3.09 -4.12 -15.74
CA ALA A 174 3.08 -5.38 -15.01
C ALA A 174 1.88 -6.30 -15.33
N MET A 175 0.78 -5.73 -15.84
CA MET A 175 -0.44 -6.46 -16.23
C MET A 175 -0.50 -6.80 -17.73
N ARG A 176 0.58 -6.55 -18.48
CA ARG A 176 0.71 -6.96 -19.89
C ARG A 176 1.26 -8.37 -19.99
#